data_AF-A0A3A4NQL0-F1
#
_entry.id   AF-A0A3A4NQL0-F1
#
_cell.length_a   1.000
_cell.length_b   1.000
_cell.length_c   1.000
_cell.angle_alpha   90.00
_cell.angle_beta   90.00
_cell.angle_gamma   90.00
#
_symmetry.space_group_name_H-M   'P 1'
#
loop_
_entity.id
_entity.type
_entity.pdbx_description
1 polymer ?
#
loop_
_entity_poly.entity_id
_entity_poly.type
_entity_poly.pdbx_seq_one_letter_code
_entity_poly.pdbx_strand_id
1 'polypeptide(L)'
;MATVKRKPAGRRSAPVDRGDTAVAGTKDIAGALARRPSRKVAKDMLVLELRRLRAMFAEISERYVANAEGEIAAAIDAVEGKPLSAARIEKMLEVVRDLSVKPRKGRRKDLARIETIAASIRKELGG
;
A
#
# COMPACT_ATOMS: atom_id res chain seq x y z
N MET A 1 -3.99 -88.50 19.23
CA MET A 1 -2.57 -88.35 18.84
C MET A 1 -1.83 -87.65 19.97
N ALA A 2 -0.82 -88.34 20.51
CA ALA A 2 0.17 -87.93 21.53
C ALA A 2 1.08 -86.77 21.02
N THR A 3 1.87 -85.97 21.75
CA THR A 3 2.28 -85.79 23.17
C THR A 3 3.11 -84.48 23.30
N VAL A 4 2.82 -83.66 24.33
CA VAL A 4 3.71 -82.97 25.33
C VAL A 4 5.15 -82.51 24.98
N LYS A 5 5.52 -81.24 25.29
CA LYS A 5 6.62 -80.86 26.25
C LYS A 5 6.86 -79.34 26.43
N ARG A 6 7.43 -79.00 27.60
CA ARG A 6 7.52 -77.72 28.35
C ARG A 6 8.78 -76.84 28.03
N LYS A 7 8.68 -75.51 28.31
CA LYS A 7 9.59 -74.44 28.90
C LYS A 7 11.12 -74.72 29.08
N PRO A 8 12.05 -73.74 29.37
CA PRO A 8 11.98 -72.25 29.47
C PRO A 8 13.23 -71.44 28.95
N ALA A 9 13.22 -70.12 29.23
CA ALA A 9 14.35 -69.22 29.58
C ALA A 9 15.01 -68.33 28.52
N GLY A 10 15.10 -67.03 28.86
CA GLY A 10 15.94 -66.05 28.15
C GLY A 10 15.55 -64.59 28.38
N ARG A 11 15.68 -64.06 29.61
CA ARG A 11 15.79 -62.59 29.81
C ARG A 11 17.12 -62.14 29.21
N ARG A 12 17.10 -61.25 28.22
CA ARG A 12 18.20 -60.28 27.97
C ARG A 12 17.62 -58.95 27.50
N SER A 13 17.84 -57.97 28.38
CA SER A 13 18.17 -56.55 28.15
C SER A 13 17.68 -55.85 26.87
N ALA A 14 16.95 -54.76 27.09
CA ALA A 14 16.81 -53.69 26.10
C ALA A 14 18.18 -53.20 25.59
N PRO A 15 18.20 -52.59 24.41
CA PRO A 15 18.59 -51.20 24.37
C PRO A 15 17.45 -50.34 23.84
N VAL A 16 17.25 -49.24 24.54
CA VAL A 16 16.45 -48.11 24.12
C VAL A 16 17.06 -47.58 22.82
N ASP A 17 16.44 -47.84 21.68
CA ASP A 17 16.80 -47.12 20.46
C ASP A 17 15.92 -45.87 20.36
N ARG A 18 16.43 -44.77 20.93
CA ARG A 18 16.00 -43.42 20.60
C ARG A 18 16.50 -43.14 19.18
N GLY A 19 15.79 -43.67 18.19
CA GLY A 19 16.04 -43.42 16.78
C GLY A 19 15.35 -42.14 16.34
N ASP A 20 16.04 -41.03 16.52
CA ASP A 20 16.04 -39.84 15.66
C ASP A 20 14.71 -39.34 15.11
N THR A 21 14.25 -38.25 15.73
CA THR A 21 13.55 -37.16 15.07
C THR A 21 14.40 -36.59 13.94
N ALA A 22 14.43 -37.26 12.79
CA ALA A 22 14.98 -36.68 11.57
C ALA A 22 13.95 -35.69 11.01
N VAL A 23 14.18 -34.41 11.30
CA VAL A 23 13.49 -33.25 10.76
C VAL A 23 13.70 -33.22 9.23
N ALA A 24 12.88 -33.95 8.49
CA ALA A 24 12.84 -34.00 7.03
C ALA A 24 12.03 -32.83 6.43
N GLY A 25 11.99 -31.67 7.11
CA GLY A 25 11.12 -30.54 6.74
C GLY A 25 11.85 -29.32 6.20
N THR A 26 13.13 -29.14 6.51
CA THR A 26 13.80 -27.83 6.33
C THR A 26 14.65 -27.71 5.08
N LYS A 27 15.22 -28.81 4.56
CA LYS A 27 16.10 -28.76 3.37
C LYS A 27 15.33 -28.56 2.05
N ASP A 28 14.06 -28.96 1.97
CA ASP A 28 13.25 -28.82 0.76
C ASP A 28 12.60 -27.44 0.59
N ILE A 29 12.34 -26.71 1.68
CA ILE A 29 11.68 -25.39 1.62
C ILE A 29 12.60 -24.37 0.96
N ALA A 30 13.90 -24.36 1.32
CA ALA A 30 14.88 -23.46 0.73
C ALA A 30 15.06 -23.71 -0.79
N GLY A 31 15.07 -24.98 -1.21
CA GLY A 31 15.12 -25.36 -2.62
C GLY A 31 13.84 -25.00 -3.39
N ALA A 32 12.67 -25.11 -2.75
CA ALA A 32 11.40 -24.71 -3.33
C ALA A 32 11.30 -23.18 -3.53
N LEU A 33 11.80 -22.39 -2.57
CA LEU A 33 11.84 -20.92 -2.66
C LEU A 33 12.86 -20.40 -3.67
N ALA A 34 13.94 -21.14 -3.93
CA ALA A 34 14.95 -20.79 -4.94
C ALA A 34 14.50 -21.10 -6.38
N ARG A 35 13.45 -21.90 -6.57
CA ARG A 35 12.93 -22.22 -7.91
C ARG A 35 12.18 -21.03 -8.49
N ARG A 36 12.46 -20.72 -9.76
CA ARG A 36 11.68 -19.72 -10.49
C ARG A 36 10.21 -20.14 -10.52
N PRO A 37 9.27 -19.22 -10.20
CA PRO A 37 7.86 -19.53 -10.21
C PRO A 37 7.44 -19.96 -11.62
N SER A 38 6.48 -20.88 -11.71
CA SER A 38 5.86 -21.20 -12.99
C SER A 38 5.19 -19.95 -13.58
N ARG A 39 5.00 -19.91 -14.90
CA ARG A 39 4.36 -18.76 -15.57
C ARG A 39 3.01 -18.38 -14.97
N LYS A 40 2.22 -19.37 -14.54
CA LYS A 40 0.92 -19.15 -13.87
C LYS A 40 1.12 -18.46 -12.52
N VAL A 41 2.02 -18.99 -11.68
CA VAL A 41 2.33 -18.39 -10.37
C VAL A 41 2.90 -16.98 -10.54
N ALA A 42 3.79 -16.75 -11.50
CA ALA A 42 4.33 -15.43 -11.79
C ALA A 42 3.25 -14.42 -12.21
N LYS A 43 2.29 -14.84 -13.06
CA LYS A 43 1.14 -14.02 -13.45
C LYS A 43 0.24 -13.71 -12.25
N ASP A 44 -0.06 -14.71 -11.41
CA ASP A 44 -0.91 -14.54 -10.23
C ASP A 44 -0.26 -13.56 -9.23
N MET A 45 1.06 -13.67 -9.00
CA MET A 45 1.82 -12.71 -8.19
C MET A 45 1.82 -11.30 -8.77
N LEU A 46 2.02 -11.14 -10.09
CA LEU A 46 1.95 -9.83 -10.74
C LEU A 46 0.57 -9.19 -10.57
N VAL A 47 -0.51 -9.96 -10.69
CA VAL A 47 -1.87 -9.46 -10.46
C VAL A 47 -2.05 -8.98 -9.02
N LEU A 48 -1.51 -9.71 -8.04
CA LEU A 48 -1.54 -9.29 -6.63
C LEU A 48 -0.76 -7.98 -6.41
N GLU A 49 0.45 -7.86 -6.95
CA GLU A 49 1.23 -6.63 -6.84
C GLU A 49 0.56 -5.44 -7.56
N LEU A 50 -0.07 -5.65 -8.71
CA LEU A 50 -0.84 -4.61 -9.39
C LEU A 50 -2.08 -4.17 -8.59
N ARG A 51 -2.76 -5.11 -7.90
CA ARG A 51 -3.86 -4.79 -6.99
C ARG A 51 -3.37 -3.96 -5.80
N ARG A 52 -2.23 -4.33 -5.22
CA ARG A 52 -1.57 -3.57 -4.17
C ARG A 52 -1.18 -2.17 -4.64
N LEU A 53 -0.58 -2.06 -5.83
CA LEU A 53 -0.22 -0.77 -6.43
C LEU A 53 -1.46 0.11 -6.63
N ARG A 54 -2.58 -0.46 -7.09
CA ARG A 54 -3.86 0.25 -7.22
C ARG A 54 -4.37 0.75 -5.87
N ALA A 55 -4.28 -0.06 -4.81
CA ALA A 55 -4.68 0.35 -3.46
C ALA A 55 -3.81 1.52 -2.95
N MET A 56 -2.48 1.40 -3.05
CA MET A 56 -1.56 2.47 -2.67
C MET A 56 -1.82 3.76 -3.47
N PHE A 57 -2.08 3.65 -4.77
CA PHE A 57 -2.42 4.81 -5.60
C PHE A 57 -3.70 5.51 -5.13
N ALA A 58 -4.73 4.74 -4.76
CA ALA A 58 -5.98 5.29 -4.25
C ALA A 58 -5.77 6.04 -2.92
N GLU A 59 -5.06 5.43 -1.97
CA GLU A 59 -4.75 6.05 -0.68
C GLU A 59 -3.93 7.34 -0.82
N ILE A 60 -2.92 7.34 -1.70
CA ILE A 60 -2.12 8.54 -1.99
C ILE A 60 -2.98 9.61 -2.64
N SER A 61 -3.83 9.23 -3.59
CA SER A 61 -4.69 10.16 -4.31
C SER A 61 -5.73 10.79 -3.39
N GLU A 62 -6.32 10.02 -2.48
CA GLU A 62 -7.27 10.51 -1.49
C GLU A 62 -6.62 11.54 -0.56
N ARG A 63 -5.44 11.24 -0.01
CA ARG A 63 -4.69 12.20 0.82
C ARG A 63 -4.30 13.45 0.04
N TYR A 64 -3.87 13.28 -1.21
CA TYR A 64 -3.54 14.39 -2.09
C TYR A 64 -4.74 15.32 -2.32
N VAL A 65 -5.90 14.76 -2.66
CA VAL A 65 -7.15 15.51 -2.85
C VAL A 65 -7.56 16.22 -1.55
N ALA A 66 -7.55 15.51 -0.42
CA ALA A 66 -7.90 16.10 0.87
C ALA A 66 -7.00 17.29 1.24
N ASN A 67 -5.70 17.20 0.99
CA ASN A 67 -4.77 18.31 1.24
C ASN A 67 -5.05 19.51 0.31
N ALA A 68 -5.26 19.26 -0.99
CA ALA A 68 -5.56 20.32 -1.95
C ALA A 68 -6.91 21.01 -1.65
N GLU A 69 -7.94 20.23 -1.30
CA GLU A 69 -9.23 20.75 -0.86
C GLU A 69 -9.13 21.54 0.43
N GLY A 70 -8.31 21.08 1.39
CA GLY A 70 -8.03 21.80 2.63
C GLY A 70 -7.38 23.17 2.41
N GLU A 71 -6.41 23.27 1.49
CA GLU A 71 -5.80 24.55 1.13
C GLU A 71 -6.79 25.51 0.47
N ILE A 72 -7.68 24.99 -0.40
CA ILE A 72 -8.75 25.78 -1.02
C ILE A 72 -9.76 26.25 0.05
N ALA A 73 -10.18 25.37 0.95
CA ALA A 73 -11.09 25.71 2.05
C ALA A 73 -10.49 26.79 2.94
N ALA A 74 -9.22 26.66 3.34
CA ALA A 74 -8.53 27.68 4.12
C ALA A 74 -8.41 29.02 3.38
N ALA A 75 -8.25 29.00 2.05
CA ALA A 75 -8.28 30.23 1.24
C ALA A 75 -9.68 30.87 1.24
N ILE A 76 -10.75 30.07 1.12
CA ILE A 76 -12.14 30.53 1.20
C ILE A 76 -12.40 31.17 2.57
N ASP A 77 -12.09 30.46 3.65
CA ASP A 77 -12.28 30.95 5.03
C ASP A 77 -11.54 32.29 5.26
N ALA A 78 -10.33 32.43 4.71
CA ALA A 78 -9.56 33.66 4.83
C ALA A 78 -10.16 34.84 4.05
N VAL A 79 -10.83 34.58 2.92
CA VAL A 79 -11.56 35.59 2.14
C VAL A 79 -12.86 35.99 2.85
N GLU A 80 -13.59 35.02 3.41
CA GLU A 80 -14.86 35.28 4.11
C GLU A 80 -14.64 35.93 5.48
N GLY A 81 -13.56 35.58 6.18
CA GLY A 81 -13.30 36.01 7.55
C GLY A 81 -12.67 37.40 7.69
N LYS A 82 -12.21 38.04 6.61
CA LYS A 82 -11.56 39.35 6.66
C LYS A 82 -12.10 40.29 5.59
N PRO A 83 -12.37 41.57 5.91
CA PRO A 83 -12.68 42.54 4.89
C PRO A 83 -11.44 42.76 4.01
N LEU A 84 -11.61 42.57 2.70
CA LEU A 84 -10.58 42.77 1.69
C LEU A 84 -10.90 44.02 0.87
N SER A 85 -9.87 44.79 0.51
CA SER A 85 -10.02 45.89 -0.43
C SER A 85 -10.43 45.38 -1.81
N ALA A 86 -11.27 46.12 -2.54
CA ALA A 86 -11.71 45.78 -3.89
C ALA A 86 -10.55 45.44 -4.84
N ALA A 87 -9.47 46.24 -4.84
CA ALA A 87 -8.29 46.01 -5.67
C ALA A 87 -7.62 44.64 -5.42
N ARG A 88 -7.63 44.16 -4.17
CA ARG A 88 -7.06 42.85 -3.80
C ARG A 88 -7.96 41.72 -4.28
N ILE A 89 -9.28 41.88 -4.15
CA ILE A 89 -10.26 40.92 -4.67
C ILE A 89 -10.14 40.81 -6.20
N GLU A 90 -10.09 41.92 -6.91
CA GLU A 90 -9.95 41.97 -8.38
C GLU A 90 -8.69 41.24 -8.83
N LYS A 91 -7.55 41.51 -8.20
CA LYS A 91 -6.28 40.83 -8.49
C LYS A 91 -6.37 39.31 -8.30
N MET A 92 -6.94 38.86 -7.17
CA MET A 92 -7.09 37.42 -6.91
C MET A 92 -8.07 36.77 -7.89
N LEU A 93 -9.14 37.46 -8.26
CA LEU A 93 -10.10 36.98 -9.26
C LEU A 93 -9.48 36.83 -10.65
N GLU A 94 -8.61 37.75 -11.07
CA GLU A 94 -7.88 37.66 -12.34
C GLU A 94 -7.05 36.36 -12.39
N VAL A 95 -6.26 36.10 -11.34
CA VAL A 95 -5.44 34.88 -11.23
C VAL A 95 -6.28 33.61 -11.31
N VAL A 96 -7.43 33.57 -10.63
CA VAL A 96 -8.32 32.39 -10.65
C VAL A 96 -8.98 32.22 -12.03
N ARG A 97 -9.39 33.31 -12.68
CA ARG A 97 -10.05 33.28 -14.00
C ARG A 97 -9.11 32.89 -15.13
N ASP A 98 -7.83 33.23 -15.01
CA ASP A 98 -6.78 32.86 -15.97
C ASP A 98 -6.34 31.39 -15.84
N LEU A 99 -6.86 30.66 -14.85
CA LEU A 99 -6.56 29.25 -14.66
C LEU A 99 -7.09 28.38 -15.82
N SER A 100 -6.18 28.02 -16.72
CA SER A 100 -6.48 27.08 -17.80
C SER A 100 -6.28 25.62 -17.34
N VAL A 101 -7.38 24.95 -16.99
CA VAL A 101 -7.42 23.51 -16.66
C VAL A 101 -8.42 22.75 -17.52
N LYS A 102 -8.17 21.47 -17.76
CA LYS A 102 -9.08 20.59 -18.51
C LYS A 102 -9.54 19.43 -17.62
N PRO A 103 -10.59 19.58 -16.81
CA PRO A 103 -10.97 18.61 -15.77
C PRO A 103 -11.16 17.18 -16.30
N ARG A 104 -11.81 17.03 -17.46
CA ARG A 104 -12.05 15.72 -18.10
C ARG A 104 -10.79 15.00 -18.58
N LYS A 105 -9.64 15.68 -18.65
CA LYS A 105 -8.38 15.08 -19.11
C LYS A 105 -7.52 14.51 -17.99
N GLY A 106 -7.84 14.79 -16.72
CA GLY A 106 -7.11 14.23 -15.56
C GLY A 106 -5.60 14.51 -15.58
N ARG A 107 -5.18 15.68 -16.07
CA ARG A 107 -3.76 16.00 -16.23
C ARG A 107 -3.14 16.33 -14.88
N ARG A 108 -2.09 15.62 -14.48
CA ARG A 108 -1.32 15.94 -13.26
C ARG A 108 -0.85 17.40 -13.21
N LYS A 109 -0.48 17.98 -14.38
CA LYS A 109 -0.08 19.39 -14.48
C LYS A 109 -1.23 20.35 -14.13
N ASP A 110 -2.48 19.98 -14.42
CA ASP A 110 -3.64 20.80 -14.11
C ASP A 110 -3.91 20.80 -12.59
N LEU A 111 -3.74 19.64 -11.93
CA LEU A 111 -3.82 19.55 -10.46
C LEU A 111 -2.76 20.43 -9.77
N ALA A 112 -1.50 20.34 -10.22
CA ALA A 112 -0.42 21.16 -9.69
C ALA A 112 -0.66 22.68 -9.87
N ARG A 113 -1.33 23.09 -10.97
CA ARG A 113 -1.71 24.50 -11.19
C ARG A 113 -2.75 24.97 -10.18
N ILE A 114 -3.75 24.13 -9.90
CA ILE A 114 -4.79 24.44 -8.89
C ILE A 114 -4.12 24.66 -7.53
N GLU A 115 -3.24 23.75 -7.10
CA GLU A 115 -2.50 23.87 -5.84
C GLU A 115 -1.67 25.15 -5.78
N THR A 116 -0.96 25.46 -6.87
CA THR A 116 -0.12 26.67 -6.96
C THR A 116 -0.95 27.94 -6.78
N ILE A 117 -2.15 27.99 -7.37
CA ILE A 117 -3.05 29.14 -7.23
C ILE A 117 -3.61 29.23 -5.81
N ALA A 118 -4.10 28.13 -5.24
CA ALA A 118 -4.61 28.12 -3.87
C ALA A 118 -3.55 28.60 -2.86
N ALA A 119 -2.32 28.09 -2.97
CA ALA A 119 -1.20 28.51 -2.12
C ALA A 119 -0.81 29.98 -2.36
N SER A 120 -0.85 30.45 -3.61
CA SER A 120 -0.56 31.85 -3.94
C SER A 120 -1.58 32.80 -3.32
N ILE A 121 -2.87 32.46 -3.41
CA ILE A 121 -3.96 33.25 -2.80
C ILE A 121 -3.79 33.27 -1.27
N ARG A 122 -3.52 32.14 -0.63
CA ARG A 122 -3.26 32.07 0.82
C ARG A 122 -2.09 32.95 1.25
N LYS A 123 -0.98 32.88 0.51
CA LYS A 123 0.18 33.75 0.74
C LYS A 123 -0.19 35.22 0.59
N GLU A 124 -0.97 35.56 -0.43
CA GLU A 124 -1.47 36.92 -0.60
C GLU A 124 -2.32 37.35 0.59
N LEU A 125 -3.13 36.46 1.20
CA LEU A 125 -4.00 36.71 2.36
C LEU A 125 -3.27 36.74 3.71
N GLY A 126 -1.95 36.48 3.73
CA GLY A 126 -1.11 36.48 4.94
C GLY A 126 -1.18 35.19 5.75
N GLY A 127 -1.51 34.07 5.10
CA GLY A 127 -1.40 32.71 5.64
C GLY A 127 -0.17 31.97 5.15
#